data_AF-A0A3D3GEY7-F1
#
_entry.id   AF-A0A3D3GEY7-F1
#
_cell.length_a   1.000
_cell.length_b   1.000
_cell.length_c   1.000
_cell.angle_alpha   90.00
_cell.angle_beta   90.00
_cell.angle_gamma   90.00
#
_symmetry.space_group_name_H-M   'P 1'
#
loop_
_entity.id
_entity.type
_entity.pdbx_description
1 polymer ?
#
loop_
_entity_poly.entity_id
_entity_poly.type
_entity_poly.pdbx_seq_one_letter_code
_entity_poly.pdbx_strand_id
1 'polypeptide(L)'
;MNEDIWARRAEEIAPSPRMVVEAAERRGIPWAYRKDLDLLQLGHGSGRRWIRAMTTCLESDLSVDLAQDKYVTKMLLKAGGIPVPAGCVVRSEEAARNALTKIRSPVVVKPLDGHKGNGVSVGLKTADEIIEAYRQAARYSRAVLLEEQLPGRDFRVLVVNGKVFAAAERIPANVTGDGIHTISELVAIENENPARGVGREKSMTRIRLDRVATSYIASGGHNLNNIPASGTTVFLRGNANLSQGGCCDDITDELHPDVRNLCERAARIIGLPLCGIDLILENATSSPWGQKGGIIEINAGPGIRVHHYPRHGKARDAGAAILEYLYPGREDGRIPCFGVYGSAAVAHGIALELAKSGLRVGSANETEVIVDSVRLASLEKADPISLVLGDPAVDAAVFDSLSPVIHPFLELSVAVVNNTESSIAEIAARLTPSGKLLVNADCDPLLKVLGSSKLSAQRLVLFSTNSHSCQEHVNQGGTAYFRKNGQLLETIGLGQQSVICDLPEHSSPEPSNHIAVIAACRISAIQQKTLRAF
;
A
#
# COMPACT_ATOMS: atom_id res chain seq x y z
N MET A 1 23.16 -3.89 -15.60
CA MET A 1 21.89 -3.66 -14.89
C MET A 1 20.81 -3.54 -15.95
N ASN A 2 20.29 -4.68 -16.40
CA ASN A 2 19.26 -4.78 -17.43
C ASN A 2 18.11 -5.67 -16.92
N GLU A 3 17.92 -5.68 -15.59
CA GLU A 3 16.77 -6.33 -14.99
C GLU A 3 15.62 -5.34 -15.06
N ASP A 4 14.46 -5.81 -15.49
CA ASP A 4 13.19 -5.10 -15.41
C ASP A 4 12.96 -4.74 -13.94
N ILE A 5 13.35 -3.51 -13.58
CA ILE A 5 13.36 -3.00 -12.20
C ILE A 5 11.95 -2.94 -11.60
N TRP A 6 10.91 -3.13 -12.43
CA TRP A 6 9.49 -3.00 -12.10
C TRP A 6 8.69 -4.23 -12.58
N ALA A 7 9.02 -5.40 -12.03
CA ALA A 7 8.29 -6.62 -12.30
C ALA A 7 6.99 -6.74 -11.47
N ARG A 8 5.94 -7.33 -12.07
CA ARG A 8 4.70 -7.73 -11.37
C ARG A 8 4.80 -9.18 -10.89
N ARG A 9 5.51 -9.41 -9.78
CA ARG A 9 5.73 -10.74 -9.18
C ARG A 9 5.11 -10.83 -7.78
N ALA A 10 3.80 -11.04 -7.71
CA ALA A 10 3.03 -10.99 -6.46
C ALA A 10 3.43 -12.11 -5.47
N GLU A 11 3.89 -13.24 -6.01
CA GLU A 11 4.39 -14.40 -5.28
C GLU A 11 5.65 -14.09 -4.45
N GLU A 12 6.45 -13.11 -4.87
CA GLU A 12 7.68 -12.70 -4.19
C GLU A 12 7.45 -11.72 -3.05
N ILE A 13 6.25 -11.13 -2.96
CA ILE A 13 5.88 -10.13 -1.96
C ILE A 13 5.58 -10.82 -0.63
N ALA A 14 5.99 -10.23 0.49
CA ALA A 14 5.58 -10.72 1.80
C ALA A 14 4.03 -10.74 1.94
N PRO A 15 3.43 -11.53 2.86
CA PRO A 15 1.98 -11.68 2.88
C PRO A 15 1.22 -10.38 3.22
N SER A 16 1.73 -9.55 4.13
CA SER A 16 1.04 -8.31 4.52
C SER A 16 0.97 -7.30 3.36
N PRO A 17 2.08 -6.98 2.65
CA PRO A 17 1.99 -6.07 1.52
C PRO A 17 1.23 -6.67 0.34
N ARG A 18 1.25 -8.01 0.18
CA ARG A 18 0.44 -8.71 -0.82
C ARG A 18 -1.06 -8.44 -0.65
N MET A 19 -1.57 -8.36 0.58
CA MET A 19 -2.97 -7.99 0.82
C MET A 19 -3.30 -6.56 0.34
N VAL A 20 -2.33 -5.64 0.39
CA VAL A 20 -2.48 -4.28 -0.18
C VAL A 20 -2.48 -4.36 -1.71
N VAL A 21 -1.63 -5.20 -2.30
CA VAL A 21 -1.61 -5.46 -3.75
C VAL A 21 -2.93 -6.06 -4.23
N GLU A 22 -3.47 -7.07 -3.55
CA GLU A 22 -4.77 -7.65 -3.89
C GLU A 22 -5.90 -6.60 -3.83
N ALA A 23 -5.85 -5.69 -2.86
CA ALA A 23 -6.79 -4.57 -2.81
C ALA A 23 -6.55 -3.56 -3.96
N ALA A 24 -5.29 -3.33 -4.34
CA ALA A 24 -4.92 -2.46 -5.45
C ALA A 24 -5.46 -3.02 -6.76
N GLU A 25 -5.30 -4.33 -7.00
CA GLU A 25 -5.84 -5.03 -8.16
C GLU A 25 -7.37 -4.93 -8.23
N ARG A 26 -8.08 -5.12 -7.10
CA ARG A 26 -9.53 -4.92 -7.03
C ARG A 26 -9.97 -3.49 -7.40
N ARG A 27 -9.18 -2.47 -7.03
CA ARG A 27 -9.40 -1.07 -7.40
C ARG A 27 -8.81 -0.68 -8.75
N GLY A 28 -8.14 -1.61 -9.43
CA GLY A 28 -7.43 -1.36 -10.67
C GLY A 28 -6.25 -0.39 -10.52
N ILE A 29 -5.62 -0.26 -9.35
CA ILE A 29 -4.44 0.59 -9.13
C ILE A 29 -3.20 -0.17 -9.61
N PRO A 30 -2.36 0.42 -10.50
CA PRO A 30 -1.23 -0.28 -11.05
C PRO A 30 -0.13 -0.38 -9.98
N TRP A 31 0.64 -1.46 -10.03
CA TRP A 31 1.68 -1.73 -9.05
C TRP A 31 2.90 -2.41 -9.68
N ALA A 32 4.05 -2.30 -9.03
CA ALA A 32 5.23 -3.12 -9.28
C ALA A 32 6.03 -3.30 -8.00
N TYR A 33 6.84 -4.35 -7.96
CA TYR A 33 7.60 -4.72 -6.77
C TYR A 33 9.06 -4.97 -7.11
N ARG A 34 9.94 -4.40 -6.28
CA ARG A 34 11.38 -4.60 -6.35
C ARG A 34 11.84 -5.40 -5.15
N LYS A 35 12.17 -6.67 -5.38
CA LYS A 35 12.48 -7.67 -4.35
C LYS A 35 13.77 -7.39 -3.57
N ASP A 36 14.83 -6.92 -4.22
CA ASP A 36 16.13 -6.62 -3.58
C ASP A 36 16.02 -5.47 -2.56
N LEU A 37 15.04 -4.60 -2.73
CA LEU A 37 14.76 -3.48 -1.80
C LEU A 37 13.54 -3.71 -0.90
N ASP A 38 12.81 -4.82 -1.06
CA ASP A 38 11.49 -5.03 -0.44
C ASP A 38 10.55 -3.83 -0.65
N LEU A 39 10.57 -3.25 -1.87
CA LEU A 39 9.92 -1.99 -2.19
C LEU A 39 8.76 -2.22 -3.15
N LEU A 40 7.55 -1.95 -2.70
CA LEU A 40 6.33 -1.94 -3.48
C LEU A 40 6.02 -0.51 -3.93
N GLN A 41 5.83 -0.31 -5.24
CA GLN A 41 5.28 0.91 -5.79
C GLN A 41 3.83 0.67 -6.21
N LEU A 42 2.96 1.60 -5.81
CA LEU A 42 1.60 1.75 -6.31
C LEU A 42 1.55 3.05 -7.14
N GLY A 43 0.80 3.06 -8.23
CA GLY A 43 0.68 4.23 -9.10
C GLY A 43 1.98 4.63 -9.82
N HIS A 44 1.92 5.77 -10.49
CA HIS A 44 3.03 6.36 -11.26
C HIS A 44 2.94 7.90 -11.28
N GLY A 45 4.00 8.57 -11.72
CA GLY A 45 4.13 10.03 -11.70
C GLY A 45 3.96 10.58 -10.28
N SER A 46 3.32 11.74 -10.16
CA SER A 46 2.93 12.36 -8.89
C SER A 46 1.85 11.57 -8.12
N GLY A 47 1.14 10.68 -8.81
CA GLY A 47 0.19 9.73 -8.22
C GLY A 47 0.85 8.54 -7.52
N ARG A 48 2.18 8.35 -7.63
CA ARG A 48 2.84 7.18 -7.06
C ARG A 48 2.89 7.21 -5.53
N ARG A 49 2.86 6.03 -4.91
CA ARG A 49 3.11 5.80 -3.49
C ARG A 49 4.04 4.61 -3.32
N TRP A 50 4.90 4.67 -2.30
CA TRP A 50 5.77 3.56 -1.94
C TRP A 50 5.36 2.94 -0.62
N ILE A 51 5.55 1.63 -0.55
CA ILE A 51 5.42 0.83 0.66
C ILE A 51 6.68 -0.05 0.77
N ARG A 52 7.32 -0.04 1.93
CA ARG A 52 8.43 -0.95 2.25
C ARG A 52 8.07 -1.69 3.53
N ALA A 53 8.11 -3.02 3.48
CA ALA A 53 7.40 -3.85 4.43
C ALA A 53 5.97 -3.33 4.60
N MET A 54 5.59 -2.70 5.71
CA MET A 54 4.24 -2.10 5.89
C MET A 54 4.28 -0.62 6.25
N THR A 55 5.42 0.03 6.08
CA THR A 55 5.58 1.48 6.23
C THR A 55 5.43 2.14 4.86
N THR A 56 4.71 3.25 4.80
CA THR A 56 4.42 3.96 3.57
C THR A 56 5.26 5.22 3.45
N CYS A 57 5.24 5.85 2.27
CA CYS A 57 5.86 7.16 2.06
C CYS A 57 5.13 8.34 2.72
N LEU A 58 4.03 8.11 3.44
CA LEU A 58 3.24 9.16 4.08
C LEU A 58 3.60 9.37 5.56
N GLU A 59 4.18 8.36 6.22
CA GLU A 59 4.66 8.50 7.60
C GLU A 59 5.98 9.30 7.65
N SER A 60 6.17 10.07 8.73
CA SER A 60 7.46 10.71 8.99
C SER A 60 8.50 9.66 9.38
N ASP A 61 9.68 9.71 8.75
CA ASP A 61 10.82 8.86 9.11
C ASP A 61 11.19 9.01 10.59
N LEU A 62 11.12 10.23 11.13
CA LEU A 62 11.31 10.49 12.56
C LEU A 62 10.29 9.74 13.42
N SER A 63 9.01 9.72 13.03
CA SER A 63 7.97 8.98 13.77
C SER A 63 8.19 7.47 13.70
N VAL A 64 8.70 6.96 12.57
CA VAL A 64 9.08 5.55 12.40
C VAL A 64 10.23 5.21 13.35
N ASP A 65 11.28 6.03 13.39
CA ASP A 65 12.44 5.86 14.26
C ASP A 65 12.06 5.90 15.75
N LEU A 66 11.24 6.88 16.14
CA LEU A 66 10.74 7.00 17.51
C LEU A 66 9.99 5.73 17.95
N ALA A 67 9.21 5.13 17.05
CA ALA A 67 8.48 3.88 17.33
C ALA A 67 9.37 2.64 17.43
N GLN A 68 10.54 2.64 16.79
CA GLN A 68 11.52 1.55 16.94
C GLN A 68 12.22 1.57 18.31
N ASP A 69 12.42 2.76 18.89
CA ASP A 69 12.92 2.91 20.25
C ASP A 69 11.78 2.78 21.29
N LYS A 70 11.70 1.61 21.92
CA LYS A 70 10.66 1.30 22.92
C LYS A 70 10.74 2.20 24.15
N TYR A 71 11.91 2.68 24.53
CA TYR A 71 12.07 3.54 25.69
C TYR A 71 11.56 4.96 25.38
N VAL A 72 11.99 5.52 24.25
CA VAL A 72 11.53 6.86 23.82
C VAL A 72 10.02 6.85 23.58
N THR A 73 9.50 5.85 22.88
CA THR A 73 8.05 5.68 22.70
C THR A 73 7.32 5.71 24.05
N LYS A 74 7.75 4.90 25.02
CA LYS A 74 7.10 4.86 26.34
C LYS A 74 7.23 6.15 27.12
N MET A 75 8.36 6.83 27.03
CA MET A 75 8.56 8.13 27.65
C MET A 75 7.55 9.16 27.11
N LEU A 76 7.38 9.23 25.78
CA LEU A 76 6.42 10.12 25.14
C LEU A 76 4.97 9.77 25.50
N LEU A 77 4.62 8.49 25.45
CA LEU A 77 3.29 8.01 25.85
C LEU A 77 2.99 8.34 27.32
N LYS A 78 3.93 8.09 28.22
CA LYS A 78 3.80 8.41 29.65
C LYS A 78 3.62 9.91 29.87
N ALA A 79 4.38 10.75 29.18
CA ALA A 79 4.23 12.20 29.24
C ALA A 79 2.84 12.66 28.74
N GLY A 80 2.24 11.94 27.79
CA GLY A 80 0.87 12.14 27.33
C GLY A 80 -0.23 11.53 28.22
N GLY A 81 0.13 11.00 29.39
CA GLY A 81 -0.81 10.35 30.31
C GLY A 81 -1.32 8.99 29.84
N ILE A 82 -0.60 8.32 28.94
CA ILE A 82 -0.94 6.98 28.46
C ILE A 82 -0.26 5.93 29.37
N PRO A 83 -1.02 4.95 29.90
CA PRO A 83 -0.45 3.89 30.71
C PRO A 83 0.54 3.04 29.91
N VAL A 84 1.75 2.89 30.45
CA VAL A 84 2.84 2.05 29.93
C VAL A 84 3.51 1.38 31.13
N PRO A 85 4.12 0.19 30.97
CA PRO A 85 4.79 -0.46 32.09
C PRO A 85 6.00 0.37 32.55
N ALA A 86 6.15 0.47 33.86
CA ALA A 86 7.33 1.08 34.47
C ALA A 86 8.59 0.26 34.15
N GLY A 87 9.66 0.94 33.77
CA GLY A 87 10.89 0.28 33.39
C GLY A 87 12.05 1.25 33.19
N CYS A 88 13.23 0.68 32.93
CA CYS A 88 14.45 1.44 32.65
C CYS A 88 15.36 0.71 31.65
N VAL A 89 16.18 1.48 30.96
CA VAL A 89 17.23 0.94 30.07
C VAL A 89 18.51 0.73 30.85
N VAL A 90 19.11 -0.44 30.68
CA VAL A 90 20.39 -0.82 31.29
C VAL A 90 21.38 -1.27 30.22
N ARG A 91 22.68 -1.08 30.51
CA ARG A 91 23.80 -1.39 29.60
C ARG A 91 24.88 -2.27 30.26
N SER A 92 24.64 -2.74 31.48
CA SER A 92 25.53 -3.65 32.19
C SER A 92 24.73 -4.57 33.12
N GLU A 93 25.31 -5.71 33.48
CA GLU A 93 24.74 -6.62 34.49
C GLU A 93 24.57 -5.93 35.85
N GLU A 94 25.52 -5.07 36.22
CA GLU A 94 25.44 -4.28 37.46
C GLU A 94 24.25 -3.31 37.43
N ALA A 95 24.06 -2.60 36.32
CA ALA A 95 22.89 -1.74 36.14
C ALA A 95 21.58 -2.53 36.15
N ALA A 96 21.56 -3.71 35.53
CA ALA A 96 20.41 -4.62 35.56
C ALA A 96 20.08 -5.07 37.00
N ARG A 97 21.11 -5.42 37.79
CA ARG A 97 20.96 -5.79 39.21
C ARG A 97 20.41 -4.62 40.04
N ASN A 98 20.92 -3.41 39.81
CA ASN A 98 20.47 -2.22 40.52
C ASN A 98 19.02 -1.82 40.16
N ALA A 99 18.60 -2.06 38.91
CA ALA A 99 17.23 -1.81 38.45
C ALA A 99 16.17 -2.64 39.20
N LEU A 100 16.54 -3.80 39.74
CA LEU A 100 15.65 -4.68 40.53
C LEU A 100 15.07 -4.01 41.77
N THR A 101 15.79 -3.04 42.33
CA THR A 101 15.32 -2.29 43.50
C THR A 101 14.15 -1.35 43.17
N LYS A 102 13.92 -1.08 41.87
CA LYS A 102 12.98 -0.05 41.38
C LYS A 102 11.82 -0.61 40.58
N ILE A 103 11.93 -1.84 40.07
CA ILE A 103 10.93 -2.47 39.19
C ILE A 103 10.20 -3.56 39.96
N ARG A 104 8.86 -3.60 39.85
CA ARG A 104 8.04 -4.62 40.50
C ARG A 104 8.14 -5.94 39.74
N SER A 105 8.22 -7.03 40.50
CA SER A 105 8.17 -8.40 39.99
C SER A 105 6.72 -8.83 39.70
N PRO A 106 6.45 -9.63 38.65
CA PRO A 106 7.42 -10.18 37.70
C PRO A 106 7.94 -9.15 36.68
N VAL A 107 9.14 -9.40 36.15
CA VAL A 107 9.88 -8.50 35.24
C VAL A 107 9.97 -9.11 33.84
N VAL A 108 9.89 -8.24 32.82
CA VAL A 108 10.23 -8.53 31.43
C VAL A 108 11.58 -7.91 31.11
N VAL A 109 12.45 -8.69 30.46
CA VAL A 109 13.75 -8.24 29.94
C VAL A 109 13.73 -8.40 28.42
N LYS A 110 14.03 -7.33 27.68
CA LYS A 110 14.04 -7.35 26.21
C LYS A 110 15.07 -6.41 25.60
N PRO A 111 15.59 -6.71 24.39
CA PRO A 111 16.45 -5.77 23.65
C PRO A 111 15.67 -4.49 23.33
N LEU A 112 16.32 -3.33 23.43
CA LEU A 112 15.66 -2.03 23.25
C LEU A 112 15.05 -1.89 21.83
N ASP A 113 15.83 -2.24 20.82
CA ASP A 113 15.56 -2.16 19.38
C ASP A 113 15.25 -3.54 18.74
N GLY A 114 14.93 -4.55 19.57
CA GLY A 114 14.60 -5.89 19.07
C GLY A 114 13.21 -6.02 18.43
N HIS A 115 13.04 -6.99 17.53
CA HIS A 115 11.76 -7.31 16.87
C HIS A 115 11.40 -8.80 17.01
N LYS A 116 10.12 -9.14 16.75
CA LYS A 116 9.60 -10.52 16.69
C LYS A 116 9.77 -11.34 17.98
N GLY A 117 9.96 -10.68 19.12
CA GLY A 117 10.19 -11.33 20.40
C GLY A 117 11.58 -11.94 20.57
N ASN A 118 12.55 -11.63 19.70
CA ASN A 118 13.91 -12.13 19.84
C ASN A 118 14.59 -11.54 21.08
N GLY A 119 15.20 -12.40 21.91
CA GLY A 119 15.87 -11.99 23.15
C GLY A 119 14.92 -11.54 24.27
N VAL A 120 13.60 -11.74 24.11
CA VAL A 120 12.60 -11.38 25.13
C VAL A 120 12.46 -12.51 26.15
N SER A 121 12.60 -12.18 27.43
CA SER A 121 12.35 -13.06 28.57
C SER A 121 11.27 -12.45 29.45
N VAL A 122 10.30 -13.28 29.86
CA VAL A 122 9.12 -12.87 30.64
C VAL A 122 8.99 -13.71 31.91
N GLY A 123 8.22 -13.24 32.88
CA GLY A 123 7.90 -14.01 34.09
C GLY A 123 9.03 -14.07 35.10
N LEU A 124 10.04 -13.20 34.99
CA LEU A 124 11.25 -13.25 35.78
C LEU A 124 10.97 -12.70 37.18
N LYS A 125 11.29 -13.50 38.20
CA LYS A 125 10.97 -13.19 39.60
C LYS A 125 12.21 -12.97 40.44
N THR A 126 13.34 -13.57 40.07
CA THR A 126 14.58 -13.54 40.85
C THR A 126 15.67 -12.73 40.17
N ALA A 127 16.65 -12.26 40.95
CA ALA A 127 17.79 -11.50 40.42
C ALA A 127 18.62 -12.32 39.41
N ASP A 128 18.83 -13.59 39.69
CA ASP A 128 19.63 -14.49 38.85
C ASP A 128 18.94 -14.76 37.51
N GLU A 129 17.61 -14.97 37.51
CA GLU A 129 16.81 -15.08 36.29
C GLU A 129 16.93 -13.82 35.42
N ILE A 130 16.91 -12.63 36.03
CA ILE A 130 16.95 -11.35 35.32
C ILE A 130 18.33 -11.09 34.74
N ILE A 131 19.41 -11.46 35.44
CA ILE A 131 20.77 -11.31 34.92
C ILE A 131 21.01 -12.26 33.75
N GLU A 132 20.54 -13.49 33.85
CA GLU A 132 20.65 -14.44 32.75
C GLU A 132 19.85 -13.96 31.53
N ALA A 133 18.62 -13.47 31.75
CA ALA A 133 17.83 -12.84 30.70
C ALA A 133 18.51 -11.60 30.10
N TYR A 134 19.18 -10.78 30.91
CA TYR A 134 19.95 -9.63 30.44
C TYR A 134 21.08 -10.07 29.51
N ARG A 135 21.86 -11.09 29.89
CA ARG A 135 22.94 -11.64 29.04
C ARG A 135 22.41 -12.12 27.71
N GLN A 136 21.24 -12.75 27.70
CA GLN A 136 20.59 -13.22 26.47
C GLN A 136 20.13 -12.05 25.61
N ALA A 137 19.47 -11.04 26.18
CA ALA A 137 19.01 -9.85 25.47
C ALA A 137 20.18 -9.02 24.92
N ALA A 138 21.28 -8.90 25.67
CA ALA A 138 22.47 -8.14 25.30
C ALA A 138 23.21 -8.72 24.07
N ARG A 139 22.93 -9.98 23.70
CA ARG A 139 23.43 -10.56 22.44
C ARG A 139 22.77 -9.95 21.20
N TYR A 140 21.60 -9.36 21.36
CA TYR A 140 20.82 -8.77 20.27
C TYR A 140 20.92 -7.25 20.20
N SER A 141 21.19 -6.59 21.34
CA SER A 141 21.27 -5.13 21.41
C SER A 141 22.28 -4.67 22.45
N ARG A 142 22.88 -3.50 22.21
CA ARG A 142 23.77 -2.83 23.17
C ARG A 142 23.03 -2.26 24.37
N ALA A 143 21.71 -2.12 24.27
CA ALA A 143 20.85 -1.61 25.34
C ALA A 143 19.69 -2.57 25.60
N VAL A 144 19.43 -2.84 26.86
CA VAL A 144 18.39 -3.77 27.30
C VAL A 144 17.36 -3.02 28.13
N LEU A 145 16.08 -3.24 27.84
CA LEU A 145 14.96 -2.68 28.58
C LEU A 145 14.49 -3.69 29.62
N LEU A 146 14.47 -3.28 30.88
CA LEU A 146 13.83 -3.99 31.98
C LEU A 146 12.52 -3.27 32.31
N GLU A 147 11.43 -4.00 32.39
CA GLU A 147 10.11 -3.43 32.67
C GLU A 147 9.27 -4.36 33.54
N GLU A 148 8.33 -3.79 34.29
CA GLU A 148 7.33 -4.59 34.99
C GLU A 148 6.50 -5.37 33.97
N GLN A 149 6.17 -6.61 34.30
CA GLN A 149 5.25 -7.40 33.52
C GLN A 149 3.82 -7.02 33.90
N LEU A 150 3.08 -6.49 32.94
CA LEU A 150 1.65 -6.21 33.13
C LEU A 150 0.85 -7.52 33.16
N PRO A 151 -0.10 -7.67 34.10
CA PRO A 151 -1.06 -8.77 34.07
C PRO A 151 -2.13 -8.51 33.01
N GLY A 152 -2.64 -9.58 32.39
CA GLY A 152 -3.78 -9.51 31.49
C GLY A 152 -3.59 -10.26 30.18
N ARG A 153 -4.45 -9.94 29.24
CA ARG A 153 -4.53 -10.50 27.88
C ARG A 153 -3.85 -9.58 26.88
N ASP A 154 -3.37 -10.19 25.79
CA ASP A 154 -2.62 -9.52 24.74
C ASP A 154 -3.54 -9.07 23.61
N PHE A 155 -3.56 -7.77 23.32
CA PHE A 155 -4.35 -7.18 22.26
C PHE A 155 -3.47 -6.44 21.25
N ARG A 156 -3.77 -6.63 19.97
CA ARG A 156 -3.22 -5.85 18.86
C ARG A 156 -4.32 -4.96 18.30
N VAL A 157 -4.06 -3.66 18.22
CA VAL A 157 -4.95 -2.67 17.59
C VAL A 157 -4.27 -2.09 16.37
N LEU A 158 -4.94 -2.13 15.22
CA LEU A 158 -4.50 -1.49 13.99
C LEU A 158 -5.16 -0.12 13.85
N VAL A 159 -4.32 0.91 13.76
CA VAL A 159 -4.71 2.28 13.44
C VAL A 159 -4.37 2.54 11.97
N VAL A 160 -5.33 3.05 11.21
CA VAL A 160 -5.17 3.48 9.81
C VAL A 160 -5.73 4.89 9.70
N ASN A 161 -4.99 5.78 9.05
CA ASN A 161 -5.33 7.21 8.95
C ASN A 161 -5.66 7.85 10.33
N GLY A 162 -4.92 7.47 11.37
CA GLY A 162 -5.12 7.97 12.74
C GLY A 162 -6.37 7.47 13.46
N LYS A 163 -7.12 6.52 12.87
CA LYS A 163 -8.33 5.92 13.42
C LYS A 163 -8.17 4.42 13.64
N VAL A 164 -8.72 3.90 14.73
CA VAL A 164 -8.71 2.44 14.94
C VAL A 164 -9.60 1.77 13.89
N PHE A 165 -8.98 0.96 13.05
CA PHE A 165 -9.66 0.18 12.02
C PHE A 165 -10.04 -1.21 12.52
N ALA A 166 -9.13 -1.88 13.24
CA ALA A 166 -9.34 -3.24 13.71
C ALA A 166 -8.64 -3.49 15.05
N ALA A 167 -9.16 -4.44 15.82
CA ALA A 167 -8.55 -4.93 17.05
C ALA A 167 -8.68 -6.46 17.12
N ALA A 168 -7.64 -7.11 17.64
CA ALA A 168 -7.62 -8.55 17.81
C ALA A 168 -7.00 -8.93 19.15
N GLU A 169 -7.59 -9.90 19.83
CA GLU A 169 -6.94 -10.58 20.96
C GLU A 169 -5.94 -11.59 20.39
N ARG A 170 -4.67 -11.49 20.78
CA ARG A 170 -3.63 -12.45 20.38
C ARG A 170 -3.54 -13.55 21.41
N ILE A 171 -3.63 -14.79 20.95
CA ILE A 171 -3.65 -15.97 21.80
C ILE A 171 -2.38 -16.78 21.53
N PRO A 172 -1.56 -17.08 22.56
CA PRO A 172 -0.39 -17.93 22.43
C PRO A 172 -0.72 -19.29 21.82
N ALA A 173 0.27 -19.92 21.18
CA ALA A 173 0.10 -21.27 20.64
C ALA A 173 -0.42 -22.20 21.75
N ASN A 174 -1.53 -22.89 21.48
CA ASN A 174 -2.20 -23.73 22.45
C ASN A 174 -2.89 -24.90 21.75
N VAL A 175 -3.22 -25.92 22.54
CA VAL A 175 -4.10 -27.02 22.15
C VAL A 175 -5.16 -27.22 23.24
N THR A 176 -6.30 -27.76 22.86
CA THR A 176 -7.37 -28.12 23.80
C THR A 176 -7.37 -29.63 24.00
N GLY A 177 -7.28 -30.07 25.25
CA GLY A 177 -7.36 -31.48 25.61
C GLY A 177 -8.69 -32.09 25.21
N ASP A 178 -8.66 -33.33 24.75
CA ASP A 178 -9.84 -34.15 24.48
C ASP A 178 -9.96 -35.34 25.44
N GLY A 179 -8.99 -35.52 26.35
CA GLY A 179 -8.92 -36.63 27.28
C GLY A 179 -8.40 -37.94 26.67
N ILE A 180 -7.97 -37.93 25.40
CA ILE A 180 -7.54 -39.13 24.66
C ILE A 180 -6.11 -38.96 24.16
N HIS A 181 -5.81 -37.85 23.50
CA HIS A 181 -4.54 -37.63 22.83
C HIS A 181 -3.53 -36.91 23.73
N THR A 182 -2.26 -37.25 23.55
CA THR A 182 -1.14 -36.55 24.17
C THR A 182 -1.00 -35.13 23.61
N ILE A 183 -0.32 -34.24 24.33
CA ILE A 183 -0.01 -32.88 23.83
C ILE A 183 0.67 -32.93 22.45
N SER A 184 1.60 -33.88 22.23
CA SER A 184 2.28 -34.02 20.94
C SER A 184 1.31 -34.39 19.81
N GLU A 185 0.38 -35.31 20.07
CA GLU A 185 -0.64 -35.73 19.10
C GLU A 185 -1.65 -34.62 18.83
N LEU A 186 -2.13 -33.92 19.87
CA LEU A 186 -3.01 -32.77 19.72
C LEU A 186 -2.39 -31.67 18.85
N VAL A 187 -1.07 -31.44 18.99
CA VAL A 187 -0.35 -30.49 18.12
C VAL A 187 -0.26 -31.00 16.69
N ALA A 188 -0.09 -32.30 16.47
CA ALA A 188 -0.10 -32.89 15.13
C ALA A 188 -1.48 -32.68 14.47
N ILE A 189 -2.55 -33.01 15.18
CA ILE A 189 -3.95 -32.82 14.75
C ILE A 189 -4.23 -31.34 14.43
N GLU A 190 -3.88 -30.42 15.33
CA GLU A 190 -4.08 -28.98 15.11
C GLU A 190 -3.31 -28.48 13.87
N ASN A 191 -2.15 -29.07 13.57
CA ASN A 191 -1.35 -28.74 12.39
C ASN A 191 -1.88 -29.34 11.08
N GLU A 192 -2.83 -30.26 11.12
CA GLU A 192 -3.58 -30.74 9.94
C GLU A 192 -4.60 -29.71 9.45
N ASN A 193 -4.93 -28.72 10.27
CA ASN A 193 -5.79 -27.61 9.88
C ASN A 193 -5.31 -26.99 8.54
N PRO A 194 -6.17 -26.94 7.50
CA PRO A 194 -5.77 -26.47 6.18
C PRO A 194 -5.35 -25.00 6.17
N ALA A 195 -5.73 -24.20 7.17
CA ALA A 195 -5.28 -22.82 7.33
C ALA A 195 -3.85 -22.70 7.89
N ARG A 196 -3.26 -23.78 8.44
CA ARG A 196 -1.88 -23.79 8.96
C ARG A 196 -0.87 -24.25 7.90
N GLY A 197 0.21 -23.49 7.76
CA GLY A 197 1.29 -23.73 6.79
C GLY A 197 2.69 -23.53 7.36
N VAL A 198 3.71 -23.87 6.56
CA VAL A 198 5.10 -23.63 6.95
C VAL A 198 5.40 -22.14 6.76
N GLY A 199 6.04 -21.53 7.76
CA GLY A 199 6.37 -20.10 7.74
C GLY A 199 5.15 -19.20 7.52
N ARG A 200 5.07 -18.61 6.33
CA ARG A 200 4.08 -17.59 5.95
C ARG A 200 3.23 -18.00 4.72
N GLU A 201 3.26 -19.28 4.35
CA GLU A 201 2.55 -19.81 3.17
C GLU A 201 1.03 -19.72 3.31
N LYS A 202 0.49 -19.81 4.53
CA LYS A 202 -0.95 -19.82 4.81
C LYS A 202 -1.35 -18.79 5.88
N SER A 203 -2.65 -18.68 6.13
CA SER A 203 -3.26 -17.75 7.08
C SER A 203 -2.75 -17.92 8.51
N MET A 204 -2.45 -19.15 8.93
CA MET A 204 -1.84 -19.47 10.21
C MET A 204 -0.51 -20.19 10.03
N THR A 205 0.42 -19.99 10.96
CA THR A 205 1.68 -20.73 10.97
C THR A 205 1.52 -22.03 11.75
N ARG A 206 2.17 -23.10 11.30
CA ARG A 206 2.24 -24.37 12.04
C ARG A 206 2.86 -24.17 13.42
N ILE A 207 2.29 -24.86 14.39
CA ILE A 207 2.80 -24.94 15.76
C ILE A 207 4.03 -25.86 15.75
N ARG A 208 5.15 -25.37 16.30
CA ARG A 208 6.40 -26.12 16.40
C ARG A 208 6.75 -26.41 17.86
N LEU A 209 6.95 -27.69 18.17
CA LEU A 209 7.46 -28.20 19.45
C LEU A 209 8.99 -28.15 19.49
N ASP A 210 9.54 -26.94 19.36
CA ASP A 210 10.98 -26.71 19.54
C ASP A 210 11.36 -26.64 21.03
N ARG A 211 12.65 -26.45 21.32
CA ARG A 211 13.17 -26.35 22.69
C ARG A 211 12.45 -25.31 23.55
N VAL A 212 12.03 -24.18 22.95
CA VAL A 212 11.35 -23.12 23.71
C VAL A 212 9.95 -23.57 24.11
N ALA A 213 9.21 -24.20 23.18
CA ALA A 213 7.90 -24.75 23.49
C ALA A 213 7.99 -25.88 24.54
N THR A 214 8.92 -26.81 24.39
CA THR A 214 9.07 -27.92 25.34
C THR A 214 9.48 -27.43 26.74
N SER A 215 10.39 -26.46 26.84
CA SER A 215 10.75 -25.85 28.13
C SER A 215 9.58 -25.12 28.79
N TYR A 216 8.73 -24.44 28.01
CA TYR A 216 7.56 -23.75 28.55
C TYR A 216 6.49 -24.74 29.05
N ILE A 217 6.25 -25.82 28.31
CA ILE A 217 5.33 -26.90 28.72
C ILE A 217 5.83 -27.52 30.04
N ALA A 218 7.14 -27.79 30.13
CA ALA A 218 7.78 -28.32 31.34
C ALA A 218 7.65 -27.37 32.54
N SER A 219 7.83 -26.07 32.37
CA SER A 219 7.67 -25.10 33.46
C SER A 219 6.22 -24.96 33.92
N GLY A 220 5.25 -25.33 33.08
CA GLY A 220 3.83 -25.46 33.43
C GLY A 220 3.47 -26.77 34.15
N GLY A 221 4.44 -27.65 34.44
CA GLY A 221 4.20 -28.95 35.07
C GLY A 221 3.70 -30.04 34.12
N HIS A 222 3.81 -29.81 32.80
CA HIS A 222 3.40 -30.75 31.78
C HIS A 222 4.61 -31.32 31.00
N ASN A 223 4.41 -32.40 30.27
CA ASN A 223 5.34 -32.94 29.29
C ASN A 223 4.58 -33.37 28.02
N LEU A 224 5.28 -33.60 26.92
CA LEU A 224 4.67 -33.88 25.62
C LEU A 224 3.76 -35.12 25.58
N ASN A 225 3.96 -36.06 26.50
CA ASN A 225 3.20 -37.30 26.60
C ASN A 225 2.02 -37.20 27.58
N ASN A 226 1.81 -36.05 28.23
CA ASN A 226 0.61 -35.87 29.04
C ASN A 226 -0.63 -35.82 28.14
N ILE A 227 -1.69 -36.49 28.57
CA ILE A 227 -3.03 -36.44 27.99
C ILE A 227 -3.84 -35.42 28.80
N PRO A 228 -4.07 -34.20 28.30
CA PRO A 228 -4.84 -33.19 29.03
C PRO A 228 -6.32 -33.60 29.09
N ALA A 229 -6.96 -33.32 30.23
CA ALA A 229 -8.39 -33.61 30.39
C ALA A 229 -9.23 -32.85 29.35
N SER A 230 -10.37 -33.43 28.96
CA SER A 230 -11.26 -32.85 27.96
C SER A 230 -11.64 -31.40 28.31
N GLY A 231 -11.48 -30.48 27.36
CA GLY A 231 -11.73 -29.04 27.52
C GLY A 231 -10.59 -28.25 28.18
N THR A 232 -9.50 -28.88 28.61
CA THR A 232 -8.36 -28.17 29.22
C THR A 232 -7.48 -27.54 28.16
N THR A 233 -7.31 -26.21 28.18
CA THR A 233 -6.36 -25.52 27.29
C THR A 233 -4.93 -25.64 27.83
N VAL A 234 -4.02 -26.16 27.00
CA VAL A 234 -2.59 -26.21 27.29
C VAL A 234 -1.87 -25.20 26.40
N PHE A 235 -1.31 -24.17 27.03
CA PHE A 235 -0.46 -23.19 26.33
C PHE A 235 0.93 -23.77 26.10
N LEU A 236 1.39 -23.67 24.87
CA LEU A 236 2.67 -24.21 24.41
C LEU A 236 3.78 -23.15 24.46
N ARG A 237 3.41 -21.87 24.56
CA ARG A 237 4.33 -20.72 24.64
C ARG A 237 3.73 -19.60 25.47
N GLY A 238 4.60 -18.77 26.05
CA GLY A 238 4.19 -17.57 26.78
C GLY A 238 3.97 -16.32 25.91
N ASN A 239 4.34 -16.33 24.62
CA ASN A 239 4.12 -15.20 23.72
C ASN A 239 3.03 -15.52 22.68
N ALA A 240 2.30 -14.48 22.26
CA ALA A 240 1.19 -14.60 21.32
C ALA A 240 1.58 -14.34 19.85
N ASN A 241 2.81 -14.70 19.46
CA ASN A 241 3.30 -14.44 18.11
C ASN A 241 2.72 -15.43 17.09
N LEU A 242 2.06 -14.93 16.05
CA LEU A 242 1.51 -15.76 14.96
C LEU A 242 2.59 -16.62 14.29
N SER A 243 3.83 -16.11 14.14
CA SER A 243 4.94 -16.86 13.54
C SER A 243 5.42 -18.05 14.39
N GLN A 244 4.96 -18.16 15.63
CA GLN A 244 5.26 -19.25 16.55
C GLN A 244 4.06 -20.18 16.76
N GLY A 245 3.02 -20.07 15.92
CA GLY A 245 1.83 -20.91 15.95
C GLY A 245 0.67 -20.32 16.76
N GLY A 246 0.82 -19.11 17.30
CA GLY A 246 -0.28 -18.37 17.92
C GLY A 246 -1.39 -18.05 16.93
N CYS A 247 -2.55 -17.69 17.48
CA CYS A 247 -3.74 -17.31 16.72
C CYS A 247 -4.29 -15.98 17.24
N CYS A 248 -5.34 -15.47 16.63
CA CYS A 248 -5.97 -14.23 17.04
C CYS A 248 -7.47 -14.25 16.77
N ASP A 249 -8.24 -13.66 17.67
CA ASP A 249 -9.69 -13.53 17.55
C ASP A 249 -10.04 -12.04 17.38
N ASP A 250 -10.92 -11.72 16.41
CA ASP A 250 -11.35 -10.35 16.14
C ASP A 250 -12.26 -9.84 17.26
N ILE A 251 -11.90 -8.70 17.84
CA ILE A 251 -12.64 -8.03 18.93
C ILE A 251 -12.97 -6.59 18.58
N THR A 252 -12.87 -6.23 17.28
CA THR A 252 -12.99 -4.85 16.80
C THR A 252 -14.28 -4.16 17.23
N ASP A 253 -15.41 -4.86 17.16
CA ASP A 253 -16.73 -4.31 17.47
C ASP A 253 -17.02 -4.31 18.99
N GLU A 254 -16.29 -5.13 19.76
CA GLU A 254 -16.39 -5.25 21.22
C GLU A 254 -15.42 -4.31 21.95
N LEU A 255 -14.48 -3.71 21.22
CA LEU A 255 -13.46 -2.83 21.79
C LEU A 255 -14.10 -1.61 22.47
N HIS A 256 -13.83 -1.44 23.76
CA HIS A 256 -14.39 -0.34 24.53
C HIS A 256 -13.97 1.02 23.93
N PRO A 257 -14.89 2.02 23.85
CA PRO A 257 -14.59 3.33 23.29
C PRO A 257 -13.37 4.03 23.91
N ASP A 258 -13.15 3.90 25.22
CA ASP A 258 -11.96 4.46 25.86
C ASP A 258 -10.65 3.80 25.43
N VAL A 259 -10.66 2.48 25.15
CA VAL A 259 -9.48 1.79 24.62
C VAL A 259 -9.20 2.27 23.19
N ARG A 260 -10.25 2.45 22.39
CA ARG A 260 -10.16 3.05 21.05
C ARG A 260 -9.53 4.44 21.12
N ASN A 261 -10.06 5.32 21.96
CA ASN A 261 -9.57 6.68 22.16
C ASN A 261 -8.12 6.69 22.67
N LEU A 262 -7.76 5.78 23.59
CA LEU A 262 -6.38 5.62 24.07
C LEU A 262 -5.42 5.30 22.92
N CYS A 263 -5.78 4.35 22.05
CA CYS A 263 -4.99 3.94 20.90
C CYS A 263 -4.84 5.06 19.86
N GLU A 264 -5.92 5.76 19.50
CA GLU A 264 -5.87 6.90 18.57
C GLU A 264 -5.02 8.05 19.12
N ARG A 265 -5.08 8.31 20.44
CA ARG A 265 -4.22 9.29 21.10
C ARG A 265 -2.75 8.86 21.08
N ALA A 266 -2.47 7.59 21.33
CA ALA A 266 -1.12 7.05 21.30
C ALA A 266 -0.48 7.21 19.90
N ALA A 267 -1.21 6.83 18.85
CA ALA A 267 -0.81 7.02 17.46
C ALA A 267 -0.51 8.50 17.16
N ARG A 268 -1.36 9.43 17.63
CA ARG A 268 -1.17 10.87 17.44
C ARG A 268 0.03 11.44 18.18
N ILE A 269 0.33 10.96 19.40
CA ILE A 269 1.49 11.40 20.19
C ILE A 269 2.80 11.04 19.49
N ILE A 270 2.88 9.85 18.90
CA ILE A 270 4.08 9.42 18.14
C ILE A 270 4.11 10.01 16.73
N GLY A 271 2.95 10.39 16.18
CA GLY A 271 2.83 10.90 14.81
C GLY A 271 2.73 9.79 13.75
N LEU A 272 2.15 8.64 14.10
CA LEU A 272 1.98 7.50 13.19
C LEU A 272 0.52 7.30 12.77
N PRO A 273 0.10 7.78 11.60
CA PRO A 273 -1.25 7.56 11.07
C PRO A 273 -1.54 6.09 10.74
N LEU A 274 -0.53 5.32 10.36
CA LEU A 274 -0.59 3.86 10.19
C LEU A 274 0.32 3.20 11.23
N CYS A 275 -0.27 2.46 12.19
CA CYS A 275 0.52 1.70 13.16
C CYS A 275 -0.26 0.54 13.79
N GLY A 276 0.49 -0.42 14.32
CA GLY A 276 -0.03 -1.50 15.16
C GLY A 276 0.39 -1.28 16.60
N ILE A 277 -0.60 -1.14 17.48
CA ILE A 277 -0.42 -0.88 18.91
C ILE A 277 -0.65 -2.19 19.66
N ASP A 278 0.31 -2.59 20.49
CA ASP A 278 0.18 -3.75 21.35
C ASP A 278 -0.14 -3.30 22.77
N LEU A 279 -1.20 -3.86 23.34
CA LEU A 279 -1.67 -3.56 24.69
C LEU A 279 -1.78 -4.83 25.50
N ILE A 280 -1.52 -4.70 26.80
CA ILE A 280 -1.90 -5.71 27.79
C ILE A 280 -2.99 -5.10 28.66
N LEU A 281 -4.16 -5.73 28.68
CA LEU A 281 -5.31 -5.31 29.47
C LEU A 281 -5.95 -6.53 30.12
N GLU A 282 -6.57 -6.36 31.28
CA GLU A 282 -7.39 -7.41 31.89
C GLU A 282 -8.60 -7.69 30.98
N ASN A 283 -9.23 -6.62 30.48
CA ASN A 283 -10.31 -6.69 29.52
C ASN A 283 -10.38 -5.49 28.56
N ALA A 284 -10.30 -5.76 27.26
CA ALA A 284 -10.42 -4.74 26.21
C ALA A 284 -11.87 -4.27 25.97
N THR A 285 -12.88 -4.98 26.49
CA THR A 285 -14.31 -4.58 26.41
C THR A 285 -14.74 -3.67 27.57
N SER A 286 -13.80 -3.35 28.47
CA SER A 286 -14.00 -2.39 29.57
C SER A 286 -13.05 -1.21 29.43
N SER A 287 -13.35 -0.11 30.12
CA SER A 287 -12.48 1.06 30.14
C SER A 287 -11.06 0.70 30.59
N PRO A 288 -9.99 1.18 29.93
CA PRO A 288 -8.61 0.89 30.32
C PRO A 288 -8.22 1.59 31.63
N TRP A 289 -8.99 2.61 32.04
CA TRP A 289 -8.73 3.39 33.24
C TRP A 289 -9.07 2.57 34.49
N GLY A 290 -8.08 2.35 35.35
CA GLY A 290 -8.22 1.55 36.58
C GLY A 290 -7.81 0.08 36.45
N GLN A 291 -7.63 -0.43 35.22
CA GLN A 291 -7.04 -1.75 35.00
C GLN A 291 -5.52 -1.71 35.25
N LYS A 292 -4.92 -2.83 35.67
CA LYS A 292 -3.45 -2.97 35.73
C LYS A 292 -2.89 -3.31 34.34
N GLY A 293 -3.07 -2.42 33.38
CA GLY A 293 -2.72 -2.62 31.97
C GLY A 293 -2.19 -1.36 31.28
N GLY A 294 -1.79 -1.49 30.01
CA GLY A 294 -1.22 -0.38 29.25
C GLY A 294 -0.65 -0.78 27.89
N ILE A 295 -0.15 0.22 27.17
CA ILE A 295 0.51 0.05 25.88
C ILE A 295 1.92 -0.51 26.09
N ILE A 296 2.22 -1.61 25.41
CA ILE A 296 3.51 -2.28 25.45
C ILE A 296 4.44 -1.76 24.37
N GLU A 297 3.92 -1.59 23.14
CA GLU A 297 4.69 -1.16 21.98
C GLU A 297 3.79 -0.52 20.91
N ILE A 298 4.38 0.29 20.04
CA ILE A 298 3.74 0.83 18.83
C ILE A 298 4.64 0.48 17.65
N ASN A 299 4.07 -0.06 16.58
CA ASN A 299 4.79 -0.53 15.39
C ASN A 299 4.39 0.29 14.16
N ALA A 300 5.34 0.98 13.53
CA ALA A 300 5.11 1.76 12.31
C ALA A 300 4.89 0.91 11.05
N GLY A 301 5.31 -0.37 11.04
CA GLY A 301 5.08 -1.31 9.95
C GLY A 301 4.31 -2.54 10.43
N PRO A 302 3.03 -2.40 10.78
CA PRO A 302 2.28 -3.49 11.42
C PRO A 302 2.01 -4.65 10.48
N GLY A 303 2.20 -5.87 10.97
CA GLY A 303 1.70 -7.04 10.26
C GLY A 303 0.16 -7.10 10.31
N ILE A 304 -0.51 -7.01 9.17
CA ILE A 304 -1.98 -6.92 9.11
C ILE A 304 -2.71 -8.27 9.02
N ARG A 305 -1.97 -9.39 8.87
CA ARG A 305 -2.55 -10.75 8.84
C ARG A 305 -3.45 -11.05 10.03
N VAL A 306 -3.10 -10.52 11.20
CA VAL A 306 -3.85 -10.69 12.46
C VAL A 306 -5.29 -10.17 12.39
N HIS A 307 -5.56 -9.20 11.52
CA HIS A 307 -6.90 -8.64 11.32
C HIS A 307 -7.58 -9.22 10.08
N HIS A 308 -6.78 -9.64 9.09
CA HIS A 308 -7.30 -10.16 7.83
C HIS A 308 -7.80 -11.61 7.95
N TYR A 309 -7.13 -12.43 8.76
CA TYR A 309 -7.50 -13.84 8.96
C TYR A 309 -7.58 -14.20 10.45
N PRO A 310 -8.59 -13.69 11.17
CA PRO A 310 -8.81 -14.10 12.54
C PRO A 310 -9.29 -15.56 12.59
N ARG A 311 -9.00 -16.26 13.69
CA ARG A 311 -9.50 -17.60 13.97
C ARG A 311 -11.01 -17.56 14.28
N HIS A 312 -11.44 -16.60 15.10
CA HIS A 312 -12.84 -16.29 15.36
C HIS A 312 -13.16 -14.82 15.12
N GLY A 313 -14.42 -14.51 14.83
CA GLY A 313 -14.90 -13.15 14.56
C GLY A 313 -14.77 -12.75 13.09
N LYS A 314 -14.94 -11.45 12.80
CA LYS A 314 -15.07 -10.95 11.43
C LYS A 314 -13.70 -10.59 10.84
N ALA A 315 -13.38 -11.15 9.67
CA ALA A 315 -12.23 -10.72 8.89
C ALA A 315 -12.34 -9.22 8.53
N ARG A 316 -11.26 -8.46 8.77
CA ARG A 316 -11.17 -7.03 8.46
C ARG A 316 -10.20 -6.84 7.30
N ASP A 317 -10.69 -6.30 6.17
CA ASP A 317 -9.87 -6.03 4.99
C ASP A 317 -8.94 -4.83 5.21
N ALA A 318 -7.89 -5.06 6.00
CA ALA A 318 -6.88 -4.06 6.33
C ALA A 318 -6.08 -3.61 5.11
N GLY A 319 -5.97 -4.46 4.06
CA GLY A 319 -5.33 -4.10 2.80
C GLY A 319 -6.09 -2.99 2.09
N ALA A 320 -7.41 -3.14 1.96
CA ALA A 320 -8.27 -2.12 1.38
C ALA A 320 -8.31 -0.82 2.21
N ALA A 321 -8.29 -0.93 3.54
CA ALA A 321 -8.26 0.25 4.40
C ALA A 321 -6.96 1.06 4.26
N ILE A 322 -5.81 0.39 4.17
CA ILE A 322 -4.52 1.05 3.92
C ILE A 322 -4.51 1.67 2.52
N LEU A 323 -5.07 0.97 1.53
CA LEU A 323 -5.16 1.50 0.18
C LEU A 323 -6.05 2.75 0.10
N GLU A 324 -7.17 2.78 0.83
CA GLU A 324 -8.02 3.98 0.95
C GLU A 324 -7.30 5.14 1.64
N TYR A 325 -6.45 4.85 2.62
CA TYR A 325 -5.58 5.86 3.23
C TYR A 325 -4.55 6.42 2.23
N LEU A 326 -3.98 5.57 1.37
CA LEU A 326 -3.02 6.00 0.34
C LEU A 326 -3.67 6.74 -0.83
N TYR A 327 -4.88 6.33 -1.20
CA TYR A 327 -5.65 6.81 -2.34
C TYR A 327 -7.13 7.02 -1.95
N PRO A 328 -7.47 8.16 -1.33
CA PRO A 328 -8.84 8.42 -0.88
C PRO A 328 -9.85 8.47 -2.03
N GLY A 329 -11.05 7.93 -1.80
CA GLY A 329 -12.18 8.02 -2.71
C GLY A 329 -11.97 7.25 -4.02
N ARG A 330 -11.92 7.99 -5.14
CA ARG A 330 -11.79 7.41 -6.50
C ARG A 330 -10.40 7.60 -7.10
N GLU A 331 -9.42 8.01 -6.31
CA GLU A 331 -8.03 8.05 -6.77
C GLU A 331 -7.54 6.64 -7.13
N ASP A 332 -6.82 6.54 -8.23
CA ASP A 332 -6.34 5.26 -8.78
C ASP A 332 -4.82 5.23 -8.97
N GLY A 333 -4.12 6.25 -8.46
CA GLY A 333 -2.67 6.39 -8.53
C GLY A 333 -2.11 6.67 -9.92
N ARG A 334 -2.96 6.95 -10.92
CA ARG A 334 -2.52 7.27 -12.28
C ARG A 334 -2.41 8.77 -12.49
N ILE A 335 -1.39 9.15 -13.25
CA ILE A 335 -1.38 10.42 -13.97
C ILE A 335 -1.96 10.22 -15.37
N PRO A 336 -2.62 11.22 -15.96
CA PRO A 336 -3.07 11.15 -17.33
C PRO A 336 -1.89 10.96 -18.30
N CYS A 337 -1.99 9.95 -19.16
CA CYS A 337 -0.99 9.62 -20.16
C CYS A 337 -1.56 9.80 -21.58
N PHE A 338 -0.83 10.52 -22.42
CA PHE A 338 -1.14 10.77 -23.81
C PHE A 338 -0.15 10.01 -24.69
N GLY A 339 -0.64 9.17 -25.59
CA GLY A 339 0.18 8.54 -26.63
C GLY A 339 -0.13 9.18 -27.97
N VAL A 340 0.87 9.73 -28.66
CA VAL A 340 0.70 10.41 -29.95
C VAL A 340 1.40 9.62 -31.05
N TYR A 341 0.67 9.35 -32.12
CA TYR A 341 1.11 8.56 -33.26
C TYR A 341 1.04 9.41 -34.53
N GLY A 342 2.19 9.54 -35.20
CA GLY A 342 2.32 10.21 -36.50
C GLY A 342 2.41 11.72 -36.48
N SER A 343 2.65 12.36 -35.32
CA SER A 343 2.98 13.80 -35.28
C SER A 343 3.67 14.22 -33.97
N ALA A 344 4.99 14.41 -34.02
CA ALA A 344 5.77 14.98 -32.92
C ALA A 344 5.29 16.39 -32.53
N ALA A 345 4.83 17.18 -33.50
CA ALA A 345 4.29 18.52 -33.26
C ALA A 345 3.01 18.49 -32.41
N VAL A 346 2.15 17.48 -32.59
CA VAL A 346 0.96 17.28 -31.75
C VAL A 346 1.36 16.88 -30.34
N ALA A 347 2.34 15.98 -30.17
CA ALA A 347 2.85 15.60 -28.86
C ALA A 347 3.39 16.81 -28.09
N HIS A 348 4.24 17.60 -28.74
CA HIS A 348 4.77 18.83 -28.16
C HIS A 348 3.67 19.84 -27.82
N GLY A 349 2.70 20.04 -28.72
CA GLY A 349 1.56 20.93 -28.50
C GLY A 349 0.70 20.54 -27.31
N ILE A 350 0.41 19.24 -27.15
CA ILE A 350 -0.31 18.72 -25.98
C ILE A 350 0.49 18.98 -24.70
N ALA A 351 1.79 18.70 -24.70
CA ALA A 351 2.63 18.92 -23.54
C ALA A 351 2.64 20.40 -23.10
N LEU A 352 2.75 21.33 -24.06
CA LEU A 352 2.68 22.77 -23.79
C LEU A 352 1.32 23.19 -23.22
N GLU A 353 0.22 22.69 -23.77
CA GLU A 353 -1.12 23.09 -23.34
C GLU A 353 -1.47 22.55 -21.94
N LEU A 354 -1.03 21.33 -21.62
CA LEU A 354 -1.12 20.79 -20.27
C LEU A 354 -0.26 21.59 -19.28
N ALA A 355 0.95 22.01 -19.68
CA ALA A 355 1.81 22.85 -18.86
C ALA A 355 1.21 24.24 -18.59
N LYS A 356 0.59 24.89 -19.60
CA LYS A 356 -0.17 26.14 -19.43
C LYS A 356 -1.33 26.00 -18.45
N SER A 357 -1.88 24.79 -18.32
CA SER A 357 -2.93 24.47 -17.35
C SER A 357 -2.40 24.27 -15.92
N GLY A 358 -1.11 24.49 -15.68
CA GLY A 358 -0.46 24.40 -14.37
C GLY A 358 0.02 23.00 -13.99
N LEU A 359 -0.01 22.04 -14.91
CA LEU A 359 0.51 20.69 -14.68
C LEU A 359 2.00 20.61 -14.97
N ARG A 360 2.75 19.87 -14.17
CA ARG A 360 4.14 19.52 -14.49
C ARG A 360 4.13 18.36 -15.46
N VAL A 361 4.57 18.60 -16.69
CA VAL A 361 4.45 17.61 -17.77
C VAL A 361 5.78 16.90 -17.98
N GLY A 362 5.72 15.58 -18.07
CA GLY A 362 6.80 14.75 -18.57
C GLY A 362 6.50 14.33 -20.00
N SER A 363 7.46 14.51 -20.90
CA SER A 363 7.33 14.05 -22.28
C SER A 363 8.54 13.28 -22.73
N ALA A 364 8.33 12.27 -23.56
CA ALA A 364 9.41 11.46 -24.10
C ALA A 364 9.18 11.06 -25.56
N ASN A 365 10.27 10.96 -26.30
CA ASN A 365 10.38 10.34 -27.62
C ASN A 365 11.59 9.37 -27.61
N GLU A 366 11.95 8.80 -28.76
CA GLU A 366 13.06 7.84 -28.88
C GLU A 366 14.44 8.41 -28.49
N THR A 367 14.60 9.74 -28.50
CA THR A 367 15.88 10.44 -28.37
C THR A 367 15.96 11.41 -27.20
N GLU A 368 14.82 11.79 -26.62
CA GLU A 368 14.72 12.86 -25.65
C GLU A 368 13.66 12.58 -24.59
N VAL A 369 13.99 12.95 -23.35
CA VAL A 369 13.06 13.02 -22.22
C VAL A 369 13.11 14.43 -21.66
N ILE A 370 11.93 15.01 -21.44
CA ILE A 370 11.73 16.34 -20.86
C ILE A 370 10.81 16.17 -19.66
N VAL A 371 11.17 16.75 -18.52
CA VAL A 371 10.32 16.82 -17.32
C VAL A 371 10.26 18.27 -16.87
N ASP A 372 9.05 18.82 -16.79
CA ASP A 372 8.81 20.20 -16.34
C ASP A 372 9.69 21.24 -17.07
N SER A 373 9.70 21.14 -18.40
CA SER A 373 10.53 21.96 -19.31
C SER A 373 12.05 21.77 -19.20
N VAL A 374 12.53 20.81 -18.40
CA VAL A 374 13.95 20.46 -18.27
C VAL A 374 14.24 19.20 -19.06
N ARG A 375 15.16 19.30 -20.03
CA ARG A 375 15.66 18.14 -20.77
C ARG A 375 16.59 17.30 -19.87
N LEU A 376 16.30 16.02 -19.75
CA LEU A 376 17.15 15.08 -19.03
C LEU A 376 18.35 14.63 -19.89
N ALA A 377 19.50 14.41 -19.27
CA ALA A 377 20.73 13.99 -19.97
C ALA A 377 20.69 12.52 -20.41
N SER A 378 21.57 12.18 -21.37
CA SER A 378 21.73 10.92 -22.13
C SER A 378 21.01 9.65 -21.63
N LEU A 379 20.24 9.05 -22.54
CA LEU A 379 19.34 7.90 -22.36
C LEU A 379 20.02 6.52 -22.49
N GLU A 380 21.35 6.44 -22.60
CA GLU A 380 22.09 5.23 -23.03
C GLU A 380 21.75 3.92 -22.28
N LYS A 381 21.06 3.98 -21.12
CA LYS A 381 20.71 2.80 -20.31
C LYS A 381 19.31 2.81 -19.69
N ALA A 382 18.44 3.79 -20.00
CA ALA A 382 17.14 3.93 -19.33
C ALA A 382 15.99 4.06 -20.33
N ASP A 383 14.92 3.29 -20.09
CA ASP A 383 13.68 3.38 -20.86
C ASP A 383 13.03 4.78 -20.65
N PRO A 384 12.79 5.57 -21.72
CA PRO A 384 12.22 6.91 -21.61
C PRO A 384 10.86 6.97 -20.90
N ILE A 385 10.01 5.95 -21.11
CA ILE A 385 8.69 5.86 -20.45
C ILE A 385 8.86 5.69 -18.94
N SER A 386 9.77 4.79 -18.53
CA SER A 386 10.11 4.57 -17.12
C SER A 386 10.63 5.83 -16.44
N LEU A 387 11.43 6.65 -17.14
CA LEU A 387 11.93 7.92 -16.60
C LEU A 387 10.79 8.90 -16.31
N VAL A 388 9.86 9.06 -17.27
CA VAL A 388 8.70 9.96 -17.10
C VAL A 388 7.74 9.45 -16.04
N LEU A 389 7.32 8.18 -16.13
CA LEU A 389 6.34 7.59 -15.18
C LEU A 389 6.95 7.36 -13.79
N GLY A 390 8.27 7.27 -13.70
CA GLY A 390 9.01 7.14 -12.45
C GLY A 390 9.29 8.47 -11.75
N ASP A 391 9.01 9.62 -12.36
CA ASP A 391 9.30 10.91 -11.77
C ASP A 391 8.09 11.44 -10.96
N PRO A 392 8.21 11.65 -9.63
CA PRO A 392 7.12 12.16 -8.80
C PRO A 392 6.74 13.61 -9.10
N ALA A 393 7.56 14.32 -9.88
CA ALA A 393 7.25 15.67 -10.33
C ALA A 393 6.25 15.68 -11.50
N VAL A 394 6.01 14.56 -12.18
CA VAL A 394 5.16 14.53 -13.38
C VAL A 394 3.68 14.37 -12.99
N ASP A 395 2.85 15.33 -13.36
CA ASP A 395 1.39 15.30 -13.17
C ASP A 395 0.63 14.83 -14.43
N ALA A 396 1.27 14.87 -15.60
CA ALA A 396 0.76 14.34 -16.85
C ALA A 396 1.90 13.91 -17.77
N ALA A 397 1.71 12.83 -18.53
CA ALA A 397 2.74 12.29 -19.41
C ALA A 397 2.32 12.35 -20.88
N VAL A 398 3.23 12.74 -21.77
CA VAL A 398 3.01 12.76 -23.23
C VAL A 398 4.11 12.01 -23.95
N PHE A 399 3.74 10.98 -24.69
CA PHE A 399 4.68 10.11 -25.39
C PHE A 399 4.48 10.24 -26.89
N ASP A 400 5.55 10.62 -27.58
CA ASP A 400 5.62 10.63 -29.03
C ASP A 400 6.16 9.28 -29.52
N SER A 401 5.36 8.56 -30.31
CA SER A 401 5.66 7.23 -30.84
C SER A 401 6.09 6.23 -29.75
N LEU A 402 5.11 5.56 -29.15
CA LEU A 402 5.38 4.57 -28.12
C LEU A 402 6.04 3.31 -28.71
N SER A 403 7.14 2.88 -28.10
CA SER A 403 7.79 1.60 -28.38
C SER A 403 6.76 0.44 -28.46
N PRO A 404 6.99 -0.58 -29.30
CA PRO A 404 6.19 -1.80 -29.30
C PRO A 404 6.27 -2.55 -27.95
N VAL A 405 7.32 -2.31 -27.15
CA VAL A 405 7.45 -2.91 -25.81
C VAL A 405 6.48 -2.24 -24.84
N ILE A 406 5.57 -3.04 -24.27
CA ILE A 406 4.56 -2.58 -23.30
C ILE A 406 5.23 -2.42 -21.94
N HIS A 407 5.40 -1.19 -21.49
CA HIS A 407 5.82 -0.92 -20.12
C HIS A 407 4.66 -1.27 -19.15
N PRO A 408 4.88 -2.03 -18.05
CA PRO A 408 3.81 -2.52 -17.17
C PRO A 408 2.93 -1.44 -16.53
N PHE A 409 3.41 -0.20 -16.50
CA PHE A 409 2.68 0.96 -15.97
C PHE A 409 2.05 1.85 -17.05
N LEU A 410 2.29 1.59 -18.33
CA LEU A 410 1.79 2.45 -19.38
C LEU A 410 0.36 2.06 -19.77
N GLU A 411 -0.59 2.86 -19.30
CA GLU A 411 -1.98 2.87 -19.76
C GLU A 411 -2.34 4.29 -20.21
N LEU A 412 -3.00 4.42 -21.36
CA LEU A 412 -3.29 5.70 -21.99
C LEU A 412 -4.68 6.22 -21.60
N SER A 413 -4.72 7.48 -21.18
CA SER A 413 -5.97 8.23 -21.02
C SER A 413 -6.48 8.70 -22.38
N VAL A 414 -5.57 9.15 -23.25
CA VAL A 414 -5.87 9.54 -24.62
C VAL A 414 -4.80 8.99 -25.55
N ALA A 415 -5.21 8.37 -26.64
CA ALA A 415 -4.32 8.03 -27.75
C ALA A 415 -4.71 8.88 -28.96
N VAL A 416 -3.77 9.65 -29.51
CA VAL A 416 -3.99 10.51 -30.68
C VAL A 416 -3.33 9.88 -31.89
N VAL A 417 -4.12 9.57 -32.92
CA VAL A 417 -3.64 8.94 -34.15
C VAL A 417 -3.84 9.90 -35.31
N ASN A 418 -2.76 10.61 -35.65
CA ASN A 418 -2.75 11.53 -36.79
C ASN A 418 -2.39 10.79 -38.09
N ASN A 419 -1.43 9.88 -37.99
CA ASN A 419 -1.03 8.91 -39.00
C ASN A 419 -0.35 7.73 -38.27
N THR A 420 -0.46 6.50 -38.76
CA THR A 420 0.28 5.39 -38.14
C THR A 420 0.45 4.21 -39.09
N GLU A 421 1.60 3.54 -38.98
CA GLU A 421 1.84 2.21 -39.55
C GLU A 421 1.42 1.10 -38.58
N SER A 422 1.19 1.44 -37.30
CA SER A 422 0.80 0.50 -36.25
C SER A 422 -0.70 0.16 -36.31
N SER A 423 -1.06 -1.00 -35.78
CA SER A 423 -2.45 -1.42 -35.71
C SER A 423 -3.25 -0.55 -34.73
N ILE A 424 -4.38 0.01 -35.18
CA ILE A 424 -5.30 0.75 -34.29
C ILE A 424 -5.79 -0.13 -33.12
N ALA A 425 -5.94 -1.44 -33.34
CA ALA A 425 -6.33 -2.36 -32.28
C ALA A 425 -5.26 -2.49 -31.18
N GLU A 426 -3.97 -2.45 -31.54
CA GLU A 426 -2.86 -2.49 -30.58
C GLU A 426 -2.78 -1.18 -29.78
N ILE A 427 -2.98 -0.04 -30.43
CA ILE A 427 -3.05 1.27 -29.77
C ILE A 427 -4.24 1.32 -28.79
N ALA A 428 -5.41 0.87 -29.26
CA ALA A 428 -6.62 0.79 -28.46
C ALA A 428 -6.49 -0.12 -27.23
N ALA A 429 -5.74 -1.22 -27.33
CA ALA A 429 -5.48 -2.14 -26.22
C ALA A 429 -4.67 -1.49 -25.09
N ARG A 430 -3.97 -0.37 -25.35
CA ARG A 430 -3.22 0.39 -24.35
C ARG A 430 -4.06 1.41 -23.60
N LEU A 431 -5.31 1.65 -24.00
CA LEU A 431 -6.18 2.62 -23.34
C LEU A 431 -6.68 2.07 -22.00
N THR A 432 -6.72 2.94 -21.00
CA THR A 432 -7.47 2.70 -19.75
C THR A 432 -8.95 2.38 -20.06
N PRO A 433 -9.71 1.75 -19.12
CA PRO A 433 -11.12 1.45 -19.34
C PRO A 433 -11.98 2.65 -19.76
N SER A 434 -11.66 3.85 -19.26
CA SER A 434 -12.29 5.12 -19.61
C SER A 434 -11.54 5.93 -20.68
N GLY A 435 -10.42 5.42 -21.18
CA GLY A 435 -9.56 6.10 -22.13
C GLY A 435 -10.19 6.20 -23.51
N LYS A 436 -9.80 7.25 -24.25
CA LYS A 436 -10.37 7.59 -25.55
C LYS A 436 -9.33 7.60 -26.66
N LEU A 437 -9.75 7.17 -27.85
CA LEU A 437 -8.96 7.17 -29.07
C LEU A 437 -9.39 8.36 -29.94
N LEU A 438 -8.49 9.30 -30.16
CA LEU A 438 -8.70 10.48 -31.00
C LEU A 438 -8.04 10.26 -32.37
N VAL A 439 -8.83 10.21 -33.45
CA VAL A 439 -8.31 9.85 -34.79
C VAL A 439 -8.56 10.93 -35.81
N ASN A 440 -7.56 11.19 -36.66
CA ASN A 440 -7.67 12.10 -37.78
C ASN A 440 -8.55 11.50 -38.88
N ALA A 441 -9.72 12.08 -39.09
CA ALA A 441 -10.68 11.69 -40.11
C ALA A 441 -10.36 12.30 -41.49
N ASP A 442 -9.31 13.11 -41.63
CA ASP A 442 -8.79 13.55 -42.93
C ASP A 442 -7.86 12.49 -43.56
N CYS A 443 -7.55 11.41 -42.85
CA CYS A 443 -6.71 10.32 -43.32
C CYS A 443 -7.55 9.09 -43.74
N ASP A 444 -7.86 8.99 -45.03
CA ASP A 444 -8.68 7.91 -45.59
C ASP A 444 -8.21 6.47 -45.22
N PRO A 445 -6.90 6.16 -45.20
CA PRO A 445 -6.43 4.85 -44.74
C PRO A 445 -6.83 4.54 -43.28
N LEU A 446 -6.78 5.53 -42.38
CA LEU A 446 -7.14 5.34 -40.98
C LEU A 446 -8.64 5.05 -40.82
N LEU A 447 -9.50 5.76 -41.55
CA LEU A 447 -10.95 5.54 -41.50
C LEU A 447 -11.34 4.12 -41.98
N LYS A 448 -10.66 3.59 -43.00
CA LYS A 448 -10.88 2.22 -43.49
C LYS A 448 -10.51 1.17 -42.45
N VAL A 449 -9.40 1.37 -41.73
CA VAL A 449 -8.96 0.47 -40.66
C VAL A 449 -9.86 0.58 -39.42
N LEU A 450 -10.37 1.78 -39.12
CA LEU A 450 -11.28 2.01 -37.99
C LEU A 450 -12.59 1.21 -38.08
N GLY A 451 -13.16 1.03 -39.28
CA GLY A 451 -14.39 0.26 -39.49
C GLY A 451 -14.29 -1.21 -39.08
N SER A 452 -13.08 -1.73 -38.88
CA SER A 452 -12.80 -3.09 -38.39
C SER A 452 -12.56 -3.17 -36.87
N SER A 453 -12.48 -2.03 -36.18
CA SER A 453 -12.20 -1.98 -34.75
C SER A 453 -13.44 -2.29 -33.91
N LYS A 454 -13.26 -2.96 -32.76
CA LYS A 454 -14.35 -3.26 -31.80
C LYS A 454 -14.59 -2.12 -30.78
N LEU A 455 -14.10 -0.91 -31.03
CA LEU A 455 -14.26 0.20 -30.09
C LEU A 455 -15.69 0.74 -30.12
N SER A 456 -16.25 1.06 -28.96
CA SER A 456 -17.55 1.73 -28.90
C SER A 456 -17.44 3.18 -29.43
N ALA A 457 -18.51 3.68 -30.05
CA ALA A 457 -18.58 5.05 -30.57
C ALA A 457 -18.33 6.13 -29.49
N GLN A 458 -18.51 5.81 -28.21
CA GLN A 458 -18.24 6.73 -27.09
C GLN A 458 -16.74 6.85 -26.73
N ARG A 459 -15.94 5.82 -27.08
CA ARG A 459 -14.49 5.80 -26.84
C ARG A 459 -13.70 6.28 -28.04
N LEU A 460 -14.28 6.20 -29.24
CA LEU A 460 -13.72 6.78 -30.45
C LEU A 460 -14.14 8.25 -30.55
N VAL A 461 -13.18 9.12 -30.83
CA VAL A 461 -13.40 10.53 -31.11
C VAL A 461 -12.71 10.85 -32.42
N LEU A 462 -13.40 11.55 -33.32
CA LEU A 462 -12.82 11.96 -34.60
C LEU A 462 -12.43 13.43 -34.56
N PHE A 463 -11.37 13.78 -35.28
CA PHE A 463 -11.10 15.17 -35.61
C PHE A 463 -10.81 15.37 -37.09
N SER A 464 -11.19 16.52 -37.63
CA SER A 464 -11.01 16.82 -39.05
C SER A 464 -10.96 18.33 -39.29
N THR A 465 -10.26 18.73 -40.34
CA THR A 465 -10.27 20.10 -40.86
C THR A 465 -11.58 20.45 -41.60
N ASN A 466 -12.44 19.45 -41.87
CA ASN A 466 -13.75 19.62 -42.48
C ASN A 466 -14.84 18.85 -41.69
N SER A 467 -16.10 19.16 -41.95
CA SER A 467 -17.22 18.53 -41.21
C SER A 467 -17.70 17.21 -41.81
N HIS A 468 -17.36 16.92 -43.08
CA HIS A 468 -18.00 15.84 -43.82
C HIS A 468 -17.56 14.46 -43.33
N SER A 469 -16.25 14.28 -43.10
CA SER A 469 -15.65 13.00 -42.70
C SER A 469 -16.11 12.50 -41.31
N CYS A 470 -16.68 13.38 -40.48
CA CYS A 470 -17.10 13.05 -39.12
C CYS A 470 -18.61 12.77 -38.99
N GLN A 471 -19.41 13.06 -40.01
CA GLN A 471 -20.87 13.09 -39.90
C GLN A 471 -21.48 11.71 -39.56
N GLU A 472 -20.98 10.65 -40.20
CA GLU A 472 -21.48 9.29 -39.93
C GLU A 472 -21.21 8.86 -38.48
N HIS A 473 -20.00 9.13 -37.97
CA HIS A 473 -19.62 8.82 -36.60
C HIS A 473 -20.47 9.59 -35.58
N VAL A 474 -20.71 10.88 -35.83
CA VAL A 474 -21.59 11.71 -35.01
C VAL A 474 -23.03 11.17 -35.01
N ASN A 475 -23.55 10.74 -36.17
CA ASN A 475 -24.89 10.16 -36.28
C ASN A 475 -25.04 8.86 -35.48
N GLN A 476 -23.94 8.11 -35.29
CA GLN A 476 -23.89 6.90 -34.47
C GLN A 476 -23.75 7.20 -32.95
N GLY A 477 -23.84 8.47 -32.54
CA GLY A 477 -23.70 8.89 -31.15
C GLY A 477 -22.26 9.17 -30.70
N GLY A 478 -21.33 9.24 -31.65
CA GLY A 478 -19.91 9.54 -31.39
C GLY A 478 -19.64 11.02 -31.11
N THR A 479 -18.38 11.32 -30.75
CA THR A 479 -17.91 12.69 -30.52
C THR A 479 -16.95 13.08 -31.65
N ALA A 480 -17.08 14.31 -32.16
CA ALA A 480 -16.17 14.82 -33.17
C ALA A 480 -15.79 16.29 -32.95
N TYR A 481 -14.55 16.62 -33.33
CA TYR A 481 -14.00 17.97 -33.36
C TYR A 481 -13.71 18.36 -34.79
N PHE A 482 -14.35 19.41 -35.31
CA PHE A 482 -14.07 19.85 -36.66
C PHE A 482 -14.17 21.35 -36.82
N ARG A 483 -13.44 21.85 -37.82
CA ARG A 483 -13.46 23.26 -38.16
C ARG A 483 -14.66 23.58 -39.07
N LYS A 484 -15.38 24.64 -38.75
CA LYS A 484 -16.48 25.18 -39.56
C LYS A 484 -16.55 26.70 -39.37
N ASN A 485 -16.62 27.46 -40.47
CA ASN A 485 -16.72 28.92 -40.47
C ASN A 485 -15.65 29.64 -39.62
N GLY A 486 -14.40 29.15 -39.65
CA GLY A 486 -13.30 29.75 -38.87
C GLY A 486 -13.37 29.47 -37.36
N GLN A 487 -14.20 28.52 -36.92
CA GLN A 487 -14.33 28.10 -35.53
C GLN A 487 -14.09 26.61 -35.38
N LEU A 488 -13.56 26.19 -34.23
CA LEU A 488 -13.49 24.80 -33.83
C LEU A 488 -14.76 24.42 -33.09
N LEU A 489 -15.47 23.41 -33.58
CA LEU A 489 -16.71 22.91 -33.01
C LEU A 489 -16.52 21.51 -32.41
N GLU A 490 -17.11 21.29 -31.24
CA GLU A 490 -17.31 19.97 -30.63
C GLU A 490 -18.75 19.54 -30.91
N THR A 491 -18.94 18.34 -31.44
CA THR A 491 -20.27 17.77 -31.68
C THR A 491 -20.35 16.40 -31.00
N ILE A 492 -21.40 16.18 -30.20
CA ILE A 492 -21.66 14.93 -29.48
C ILE A 492 -23.03 14.41 -29.92
N GLY A 493 -23.02 13.29 -30.64
CA GLY A 493 -24.25 12.72 -31.20
C GLY A 493 -25.01 13.71 -32.10
N LEU A 494 -26.30 13.46 -32.30
CA LEU A 494 -27.16 14.32 -33.13
C LEU A 494 -27.62 15.62 -32.45
N GLY A 495 -27.29 15.83 -31.17
CA GLY A 495 -28.04 16.78 -30.32
C GLY A 495 -27.24 17.89 -29.63
N GLN A 496 -25.91 17.81 -29.58
CA GLN A 496 -25.10 18.83 -28.88
C GLN A 496 -23.94 19.29 -29.75
N GLN A 497 -23.95 20.58 -30.10
CA GLN A 497 -22.83 21.25 -30.77
C GLN A 497 -22.41 22.44 -29.93
N SER A 498 -21.11 22.54 -29.65
CA SER A 498 -20.52 23.62 -28.86
C SER A 498 -19.36 24.26 -29.62
N VAL A 499 -19.29 25.59 -29.61
CA VAL A 499 -18.12 26.33 -30.11
C VAL A 499 -17.02 26.26 -29.05
N ILE A 500 -15.84 25.80 -29.43
CA ILE A 500 -14.70 25.66 -28.51
C ILE A 500 -13.85 26.92 -28.50
N CYS A 501 -13.41 27.36 -29.67
CA CYS A 501 -12.62 28.56 -29.86
C CYS A 501 -12.66 28.99 -31.32
N ASP A 502 -12.21 30.22 -31.59
CA ASP A 502 -11.95 30.65 -32.95
C ASP A 502 -10.68 29.96 -33.47
N LEU A 503 -10.73 29.50 -34.71
CA LEU A 503 -9.64 28.83 -35.43
C LEU A 503 -9.61 29.33 -36.89
N PRO A 504 -9.03 30.52 -37.14
CA PRO A 504 -9.00 31.15 -38.46
C PRO A 504 -8.22 30.34 -39.52
N GLU A 505 -8.51 30.59 -40.80
CA GLU A 505 -7.90 29.86 -41.93
C GLU A 505 -6.38 29.90 -42.00
N HIS A 506 -5.78 30.97 -41.47
CA HIS A 506 -4.35 31.23 -41.58
C HIS A 506 -3.59 31.12 -40.24
N SER A 507 -4.22 30.55 -39.20
CA SER A 507 -3.65 30.57 -37.85
C SER A 507 -2.58 29.50 -37.58
N SER A 508 -2.39 28.52 -38.47
CA SER A 508 -1.39 27.45 -38.31
C SER A 508 -0.98 26.84 -39.66
N PRO A 509 0.29 26.48 -39.88
CA PRO A 509 0.74 25.75 -41.06
C PRO A 509 0.09 24.36 -41.20
N GLU A 510 -0.30 23.72 -40.09
CA GLU A 510 -1.06 22.47 -40.08
C GLU A 510 -2.29 22.59 -39.17
N PRO A 511 -3.48 22.94 -39.72
CA PRO A 511 -4.70 23.13 -38.94
C PRO A 511 -5.17 21.87 -38.22
N SER A 512 -4.97 20.69 -38.81
CA SER A 512 -5.34 19.39 -38.21
C SER A 512 -4.62 19.14 -36.88
N ASN A 513 -3.32 19.48 -36.78
CA ASN A 513 -2.54 19.33 -35.56
C ASN A 513 -3.07 20.22 -34.43
N HIS A 514 -3.46 21.45 -34.75
CA HIS A 514 -4.01 22.37 -33.76
C HIS A 514 -5.34 21.83 -33.19
N ILE A 515 -6.21 21.31 -34.06
CA ILE A 515 -7.46 20.65 -33.63
C ILE A 515 -7.16 19.45 -32.74
N ALA A 516 -6.18 18.61 -33.11
CA ALA A 516 -5.80 17.42 -32.36
C ALA A 516 -5.33 17.76 -30.94
N VAL A 517 -4.51 18.80 -30.78
CA VAL A 517 -4.01 19.27 -29.48
C VAL A 517 -5.18 19.70 -28.58
N ILE A 518 -6.05 20.58 -29.09
CA ILE A 518 -7.20 21.09 -28.31
C ILE A 518 -8.15 19.95 -27.94
N ALA A 519 -8.48 19.09 -28.90
CA ALA A 519 -9.36 17.95 -28.69
C ALA A 519 -8.78 17.00 -27.64
N ALA A 520 -7.51 16.61 -27.74
CA ALA A 520 -6.86 15.70 -26.79
C ALA A 520 -6.93 16.24 -25.35
N CYS A 521 -6.56 17.50 -25.13
CA CYS A 521 -6.61 18.13 -23.82
C CYS A 521 -8.05 18.19 -23.26
N ARG A 522 -9.03 18.54 -24.10
CA ARG A 522 -10.44 18.66 -23.68
C ARG A 522 -11.07 17.31 -23.32
N ILE A 523 -10.80 16.29 -24.13
CA ILE A 523 -11.34 14.93 -23.97
C ILE A 523 -10.87 14.27 -22.66
N SER A 524 -9.65 14.58 -22.21
CA SER A 524 -9.04 13.99 -21.02
C SER A 524 -9.69 14.39 -19.68
N ALA A 525 -10.70 15.28 -19.70
CA ALA A 525 -11.39 15.83 -18.53
C ALA A 525 -10.48 16.54 -17.50
N ILE A 526 -9.20 16.77 -17.83
CA ILE A 526 -8.26 17.58 -17.04
C ILE A 526 -8.80 19.00 -16.81
N GLN A 527 -9.70 19.49 -17.67
CA GLN A 527 -10.40 20.76 -17.50
C GLN A 527 -11.39 20.83 -16.32
N GLN A 528 -11.89 19.72 -15.76
CA GLN A 528 -12.90 19.80 -14.69
C GLN A 528 -12.34 20.10 -13.28
N LYS A 529 -11.04 19.86 -13.02
CA LYS A 529 -10.41 20.22 -11.74
C LYS A 529 -9.82 21.64 -11.70
N THR A 530 -9.59 22.28 -12.85
CA THR A 530 -8.78 23.51 -12.93
C THR A 530 -9.53 24.74 -13.45
N LEU A 531 -10.80 24.62 -13.87
CA LEU A 531 -11.64 25.77 -14.25
C LEU A 531 -12.50 26.32 -13.09
N ARG A 532 -11.88 26.55 -11.93
CA ARG A 532 -12.43 27.47 -10.89
C ARG A 532 -11.69 28.80 -10.82
N ALA A 533 -10.81 29.08 -11.78
CA ALA A 533 -10.18 30.38 -11.93
C ALA A 533 -10.13 30.77 -13.42
N PHE A 534 -11.30 31.05 -13.98
CA PHE A 534 -11.49 32.01 -15.07
C PHE A 534 -12.73 32.84 -14.74
#